data_AF-A0A9D6L7D7-F1
#
_entry.id   AF-A0A9D6L7D7-F1
#
_cell.length_a   1.000
_cell.length_b   1.000
_cell.length_c   1.000
_cell.angle_alpha   90.00
_cell.angle_beta   90.00
_cell.angle_gamma   90.00
#
_symmetry.space_group_name_H-M   'P 1'
#
loop_
_entity.id
_entity.type
_entity.pdbx_description
1 polymer ?
#
loop_
_entity_poly.entity_id
_entity_poly.type
_entity_poly.pdbx_seq_one_letter_code
_entity_poly.pdbx_strand_id
1 'polypeptide(L)'
;MPRSRLARVVVSFLAAIVSIQAAPVRAAGSWDVIVPSLVNATLCTGCGITVGGGALLVNTGPAALTEADLSTATFSVLSSRPDIYLGFFLNNPHIVAPIAPGEAVGVVTFLDDGVFTPNDIFLDSVAPSETFRNTYPIQFIGLGINRDAGSYEGPAVFDVIMQMGGRVAFFTIHADMHLGPHHLTYVEAQRVSSVPGATAARPTTWGAIKKLYR
;
A
#
# COMPACT_ATOMS: atom_id res chain seq x y z
N MET A 1 44.42 34.97 65.00
CA MET A 1 43.03 34.50 65.19
C MET A 1 42.25 34.78 63.91
N PRO A 2 41.54 33.79 63.33
CA PRO A 2 41.09 33.80 61.94
C PRO A 2 39.62 34.26 61.80
N ARG A 3 39.25 34.85 60.65
CA ARG A 3 37.86 34.91 60.19
C ARG A 3 37.78 34.51 58.70
N SER A 4 37.23 33.31 58.56
CA SER A 4 36.57 32.64 57.42
C SER A 4 36.23 33.48 56.19
N ARG A 5 36.69 33.02 55.01
CA ARG A 5 36.09 33.32 53.70
C ARG A 5 35.19 32.15 53.29
N LEU A 6 33.90 32.41 53.11
CA LEU A 6 32.95 31.49 52.48
C LEU A 6 33.11 31.58 50.96
N ALA A 7 33.57 30.50 50.33
CA ALA A 7 33.55 30.33 48.88
C ALA A 7 32.17 29.83 48.46
N ARG A 8 31.46 30.63 47.65
CA ARG A 8 30.23 30.19 46.96
C ARG A 8 30.62 29.33 45.77
N VAL A 9 30.22 28.06 45.80
CA VAL A 9 30.25 27.16 44.64
C VAL A 9 29.06 27.52 43.77
N VAL A 10 29.31 28.06 42.57
CA VAL A 10 28.29 28.26 41.54
C VAL A 10 28.30 27.01 40.67
N VAL A 11 27.27 26.18 40.78
CA VAL A 11 27.05 25.01 39.93
C VAL A 11 26.36 25.51 38.64
N SER A 12 27.12 25.58 37.55
CA SER A 12 26.59 25.90 36.22
C SER A 12 25.91 24.67 35.62
N PHE A 13 24.59 24.69 35.51
CA PHE A 13 23.81 23.73 34.73
C PHE A 13 23.92 24.05 33.23
N LEU A 14 24.73 23.28 32.50
CA LEU A 14 24.72 23.25 31.04
C LEU A 14 23.56 22.36 30.57
N ALA A 15 22.45 22.98 30.15
CA ALA A 15 21.36 22.28 29.49
C ALA A 15 21.80 21.88 28.07
N ALA A 16 22.16 20.61 27.89
CA ALA A 16 22.39 20.03 26.57
C ALA A 16 21.06 19.92 25.83
N ILE A 17 20.85 20.77 24.83
CA ILE A 17 19.76 20.63 23.86
C ILE A 17 20.09 19.41 23.00
N VAL A 18 19.59 18.24 23.40
CA VAL A 18 19.58 17.05 22.55
C VAL A 18 18.66 17.37 21.38
N SER A 19 19.28 17.70 20.25
CA SER A 19 18.59 17.83 18.98
C SER A 19 18.07 16.44 18.64
N ILE A 20 16.77 16.20 18.82
CA ILE A 20 16.11 15.03 18.25
C ILE A 20 16.17 15.23 16.73
N GLN A 21 17.28 14.82 16.12
CA GLN A 21 17.34 14.61 14.69
C GLN A 21 16.35 13.49 14.42
N ALA A 22 15.14 13.86 14.00
CA ALA A 22 14.21 12.91 13.41
C ALA A 22 15.01 12.15 12.35
N ALA A 23 15.24 10.85 12.59
CA ALA A 23 15.93 9.98 11.64
C ALA A 23 15.27 10.21 10.27
N PRO A 24 16.06 10.35 9.19
CA PRO A 24 15.47 10.47 7.87
C PRO A 24 14.51 9.28 7.72
N VAL A 25 13.23 9.56 7.49
CA VAL A 25 12.26 8.54 7.10
C VAL A 25 12.88 7.87 5.89
N ARG A 26 13.41 6.67 6.07
CA ARG A 26 13.97 5.90 4.98
C ARG A 26 12.79 5.64 4.07
N ALA A 27 12.75 6.33 2.93
CA ALA A 27 11.81 5.95 1.88
C ALA A 27 12.11 4.48 1.59
N ALA A 28 11.07 3.65 1.57
CA ALA A 28 11.21 2.29 1.09
C ALA A 28 11.87 2.33 -0.29
N GLY A 29 12.57 1.24 -0.64
CA GLY A 29 13.06 1.04 -2.00
C GLY A 29 11.93 1.21 -3.03
N SER A 30 12.29 1.32 -4.31
CA SER A 30 11.27 1.24 -5.36
C SER A 30 10.54 -0.10 -5.28
N TRP A 31 9.25 -0.05 -5.58
CA TRP A 31 8.39 -1.22 -5.66
C TRP A 31 7.43 -1.05 -6.83
N ASP A 32 7.00 -2.17 -7.39
CA ASP A 32 5.91 -2.22 -8.36
C ASP A 32 4.76 -3.01 -7.75
N VAL A 33 3.56 -2.78 -8.25
CA VAL A 33 2.38 -3.60 -7.95
C VAL A 33 1.85 -4.20 -9.24
N ILE A 34 1.56 -5.50 -9.22
CA ILE A 34 0.86 -6.19 -10.30
C ILE A 34 -0.59 -6.35 -9.86
N VAL A 35 -1.49 -5.74 -10.61
CA VAL A 35 -2.92 -5.60 -10.28
C VAL A 35 -3.75 -5.97 -11.50
N PRO A 36 -5.04 -6.32 -11.35
CA PRO A 36 -5.90 -6.45 -12.51
C PRO A 36 -6.07 -5.10 -13.22
N SER A 37 -6.09 -5.10 -14.54
CA SER A 37 -6.55 -3.97 -15.36
C SER A 37 -8.01 -4.14 -15.77
N LEU A 38 -8.48 -5.38 -15.91
CA LEU A 38 -9.85 -5.74 -16.25
C LEU A 38 -10.32 -6.91 -15.38
N VAL A 39 -11.51 -6.77 -14.81
CA VAL A 39 -12.21 -7.84 -14.06
C VAL A 39 -13.64 -7.97 -14.54
N ASN A 40 -14.18 -9.18 -14.45
CA ASN A 40 -15.63 -9.42 -14.55
C ASN A 40 -16.14 -9.73 -13.16
N ALA A 41 -17.14 -8.98 -12.70
CA ALA A 41 -17.70 -9.12 -11.37
C ALA A 41 -19.22 -9.28 -11.42
N THR A 42 -19.70 -10.46 -11.03
CA THR A 42 -21.12 -10.71 -10.82
C THR A 42 -21.41 -10.57 -9.34
N LEU A 43 -22.38 -9.72 -8.98
CA LEU A 43 -22.81 -9.51 -7.60
C LEU A 43 -24.34 -9.55 -7.50
N CYS A 44 -24.86 -9.95 -6.36
CA CYS A 44 -26.24 -9.68 -5.93
C CYS A 44 -26.37 -8.25 -5.39
N THR A 45 -27.59 -7.77 -5.22
CA THR A 45 -27.86 -6.51 -4.50
C THR A 45 -27.62 -6.69 -3.00
N GLY A 46 -26.80 -5.82 -2.40
CA GLY A 46 -26.47 -5.85 -0.97
C GLY A 46 -25.43 -6.90 -0.59
N CYS A 47 -24.60 -7.33 -1.55
CA CYS A 47 -23.59 -8.34 -1.30
C CYS A 47 -22.23 -7.98 -1.93
N GLY A 48 -21.23 -8.79 -1.61
CA GLY A 48 -19.87 -8.54 -2.04
C GLY A 48 -18.96 -9.75 -1.92
N ILE A 49 -17.76 -9.61 -2.48
CA ILE A 49 -16.73 -10.64 -2.55
C ILE A 49 -15.47 -10.06 -1.93
N THR A 50 -14.77 -10.86 -1.14
CA THR A 50 -13.45 -10.51 -0.60
C THR A 50 -12.49 -11.67 -0.81
N VAL A 51 -11.33 -11.38 -1.42
CA VAL A 51 -10.32 -12.37 -1.81
C VAL A 51 -8.94 -11.97 -1.29
N GLY A 52 -8.10 -12.97 -1.00
CA GLY A 52 -6.73 -12.77 -0.48
C GLY A 52 -5.64 -12.63 -1.54
N GLY A 53 -6.01 -12.66 -2.83
CA GLY A 53 -5.11 -12.58 -3.99
C GLY A 53 -5.59 -11.56 -5.00
N GLY A 54 -5.64 -10.29 -4.58
CA GLY A 54 -6.04 -9.17 -5.45
C GLY A 54 -4.89 -8.52 -6.22
N ALA A 55 -3.64 -8.78 -5.81
CA ALA A 55 -2.44 -8.21 -6.42
C ALA A 55 -1.16 -8.95 -5.99
N LEU A 56 -0.05 -8.68 -6.68
CA LEU A 56 1.31 -8.99 -6.24
C LEU A 56 2.09 -7.71 -5.96
N LEU A 57 2.93 -7.71 -4.94
CA LEU A 57 3.90 -6.65 -4.67
C LEU A 57 5.29 -7.10 -5.10
N VAL A 58 5.97 -6.28 -5.88
CA VAL A 58 7.32 -6.58 -6.37
C VAL A 58 8.30 -5.57 -5.79
N ASN A 59 9.34 -6.04 -5.12
CA ASN A 59 10.41 -5.17 -4.67
C ASN A 59 11.43 -4.96 -5.80
N THR A 60 11.37 -3.80 -6.44
CA THR A 60 12.30 -3.41 -7.51
C THR A 60 13.49 -2.60 -6.99
N GLY A 61 13.57 -2.37 -5.69
CA GLY A 61 14.61 -1.61 -5.03
C GLY A 61 15.83 -2.45 -4.67
N PRO A 62 16.98 -1.81 -4.36
CA PRO A 62 18.22 -2.51 -4.04
C PRO A 62 18.24 -3.11 -2.61
N ALA A 63 17.22 -2.84 -1.79
CA ALA A 63 17.15 -3.31 -0.42
C ALA A 63 15.78 -3.90 -0.12
N ALA A 64 15.72 -4.80 0.86
CA ALA A 64 14.47 -5.45 1.22
C ALA A 64 13.41 -4.45 1.70
N LEU A 65 12.14 -4.68 1.32
CA LEU A 65 10.99 -4.02 1.95
C LEU A 65 10.76 -4.66 3.31
N THR A 66 10.75 -3.84 4.35
CA THR A 66 10.61 -4.27 5.74
C THR A 66 9.14 -4.27 6.16
N GLU A 67 8.83 -4.90 7.29
CA GLU A 67 7.50 -4.81 7.90
C GLU A 67 7.09 -3.34 8.17
N ALA A 68 8.05 -2.51 8.58
CA ALA A 68 7.80 -1.09 8.79
C ALA A 68 7.40 -0.37 7.49
N ASP A 69 7.97 -0.77 6.35
CA ASP A 69 7.56 -0.22 5.05
C ASP A 69 6.14 -0.68 4.69
N LEU A 70 5.87 -1.99 4.81
CA LEU A 70 4.57 -2.58 4.48
C LEU A 70 3.44 -2.06 5.37
N SER A 71 3.71 -1.81 6.66
CA SER A 71 2.70 -1.32 7.61
C SER A 71 2.24 0.13 7.34
N THR A 72 2.95 0.85 6.47
CA THR A 72 2.51 2.18 5.98
C THR A 72 1.60 2.10 4.77
N ALA A 73 1.30 0.90 4.27
CA ALA A 73 0.49 0.73 3.08
C ALA A 73 -0.94 1.24 3.29
N THR A 74 -1.39 2.11 2.39
CA THR A 74 -2.78 2.58 2.35
C THR A 74 -3.29 2.56 0.91
N PHE A 75 -4.59 2.33 0.77
CA PHE A 75 -5.29 2.33 -0.51
C PHE A 75 -6.42 3.35 -0.46
N SER A 76 -6.53 4.17 -1.50
CA SER A 76 -7.68 5.05 -1.74
C SER A 76 -8.26 4.71 -3.09
N VAL A 77 -9.57 4.49 -3.15
CA VAL A 77 -10.28 4.08 -4.37
C VAL A 77 -11.40 5.07 -4.65
N LEU A 78 -11.44 5.57 -5.88
CA LEU A 78 -12.56 6.34 -6.42
C LEU A 78 -13.30 5.47 -7.43
N SER A 79 -14.60 5.31 -7.24
CA SER A 79 -15.47 4.57 -8.16
C SER A 79 -16.22 5.53 -9.09
N SER A 80 -16.34 5.16 -10.37
CA SER A 80 -17.25 5.84 -11.30
C SER A 80 -18.73 5.58 -10.98
N ARG A 81 -19.01 4.62 -10.10
CA ARG A 81 -20.34 4.17 -9.69
C ARG A 81 -20.49 4.27 -8.17
N PRO A 82 -21.34 5.16 -7.63
CA PRO A 82 -21.47 5.33 -6.19
C PRO A 82 -22.14 4.14 -5.49
N ASP A 83 -22.82 3.27 -6.24
CA ASP A 83 -23.47 2.05 -5.77
C ASP A 83 -22.55 0.82 -5.72
N ILE A 84 -21.31 0.96 -6.21
CA ILE A 84 -20.32 -0.12 -6.23
C ILE A 84 -19.03 0.36 -5.60
N TYR A 85 -18.58 -0.37 -4.57
CA TYR A 85 -17.36 -0.11 -3.85
C TYR A 85 -16.30 -1.16 -4.17
N LEU A 86 -15.07 -0.72 -4.40
CA LEU A 86 -13.89 -1.57 -4.48
C LEU A 86 -12.88 -1.11 -3.44
N GLY A 87 -12.24 -2.05 -2.78
CA GLY A 87 -11.20 -1.78 -1.79
C GLY A 87 -10.05 -2.77 -1.90
N PHE A 88 -8.85 -2.29 -1.62
CA PHE A 88 -7.67 -3.12 -1.38
C PHE A 88 -7.23 -3.00 0.07
N PHE A 89 -6.60 -4.04 0.58
CA PHE A 89 -6.04 -4.04 1.93
C PHE A 89 -4.83 -4.98 2.00
N LEU A 90 -3.89 -4.65 2.89
CA LEU A 90 -2.82 -5.57 3.27
C LEU A 90 -3.23 -6.38 4.50
N ASN A 91 -3.00 -7.69 4.43
CA ASN A 91 -3.13 -8.63 5.52
C ASN A 91 -1.76 -9.21 5.88
N ASN A 92 -1.55 -9.46 7.18
CA ASN A 92 -0.37 -10.18 7.70
C ASN A 92 1.02 -9.68 7.20
N PRO A 93 1.29 -8.36 7.10
CA PRO A 93 2.55 -7.87 6.55
C PRO A 93 3.78 -8.35 7.36
N HIS A 94 3.63 -8.60 8.65
CA HIS A 94 4.68 -9.12 9.55
C HIS A 94 5.11 -10.57 9.23
N ILE A 95 4.23 -11.38 8.63
CA ILE A 95 4.55 -12.76 8.22
C ILE A 95 5.28 -12.76 6.87
N VAL A 96 4.90 -11.82 6.01
CA VAL A 96 5.38 -11.75 4.64
C VAL A 96 6.74 -11.05 4.54
N ALA A 97 6.96 -10.05 5.39
CA ALA A 97 8.24 -9.34 5.47
C ALA A 97 9.39 -10.24 5.96
N PRO A 98 10.64 -9.95 5.54
CA PRO A 98 11.00 -8.97 4.52
C PRO A 98 10.68 -9.48 3.10
N ILE A 99 10.52 -8.54 2.16
CA ILE A 99 10.45 -8.86 0.72
C ILE A 99 11.79 -8.51 0.09
N ALA A 100 12.50 -9.51 -0.42
CA ALA A 100 13.86 -9.35 -0.95
C ALA A 100 13.89 -8.54 -2.27
N PRO A 101 15.02 -7.88 -2.62
CA PRO A 101 15.19 -7.28 -3.94
C PRO A 101 14.92 -8.29 -5.07
N GLY A 102 14.13 -7.90 -6.06
CA GLY A 102 13.73 -8.76 -7.18
C GLY A 102 12.68 -9.83 -6.81
N GLU A 103 12.06 -9.74 -5.63
CA GLU A 103 11.03 -10.69 -5.21
C GLU A 103 9.63 -10.12 -5.48
N ALA A 104 8.79 -10.91 -6.16
CA ALA A 104 7.36 -10.71 -6.33
C ALA A 104 6.59 -11.57 -5.32
N VAL A 105 5.71 -10.96 -4.52
CA VAL A 105 5.07 -11.61 -3.38
C VAL A 105 3.57 -11.33 -3.36
N GLY A 106 2.78 -12.38 -3.14
CA GLY A 106 1.33 -12.31 -3.02
C GLY A 106 0.71 -13.71 -3.06
N VAL A 107 -0.62 -13.77 -3.12
CA VAL A 107 -1.34 -15.04 -3.24
C VAL A 107 -1.69 -15.27 -4.70
N VAL A 108 -1.25 -16.41 -5.24
CA VAL A 108 -1.75 -16.94 -6.51
C VAL A 108 -2.43 -18.28 -6.27
N THR A 109 -3.68 -18.40 -6.71
CA THR A 109 -4.49 -19.61 -6.69
C THR A 109 -4.75 -20.03 -8.14
N PHE A 110 -4.55 -21.32 -8.42
CA PHE A 110 -4.68 -21.91 -9.77
C PHE A 110 -5.99 -22.69 -9.96
N LEU A 111 -6.81 -22.79 -8.91
CA LEU A 111 -8.03 -23.58 -8.92
C LEU A 111 -9.24 -22.65 -8.95
N ASP A 112 -10.18 -22.95 -9.84
CA ASP A 112 -11.54 -22.40 -9.80
C ASP A 112 -12.39 -23.29 -8.89
N ASP A 113 -12.92 -22.72 -7.81
CA ASP A 113 -13.83 -23.41 -6.88
C ASP A 113 -15.30 -22.98 -7.05
N GLY A 114 -15.61 -22.25 -8.13
CA GLY A 114 -16.94 -21.74 -8.45
C GLY A 114 -17.29 -20.43 -7.73
N VAL A 115 -16.49 -20.02 -6.73
CA VAL A 115 -16.63 -18.72 -6.04
C VAL A 115 -15.44 -17.82 -6.39
N PHE A 116 -14.25 -18.40 -6.48
CA PHE A 116 -13.00 -17.70 -6.76
C PHE A 116 -12.37 -18.22 -8.04
N THR A 117 -12.18 -17.34 -9.01
CA THR A 117 -11.45 -17.67 -10.24
C THR A 117 -9.95 -17.62 -9.98
N PRO A 118 -9.15 -18.45 -10.69
CA PRO A 118 -7.70 -18.34 -10.70
C PRO A 118 -7.22 -16.92 -11.00
N ASN A 119 -6.10 -16.55 -10.40
CA ASN A 119 -5.46 -15.26 -10.57
C ASN A 119 -3.99 -15.40 -11.02
N ASP A 120 -3.67 -16.51 -11.66
CA ASP A 120 -2.37 -16.83 -12.23
C ASP A 120 -1.96 -15.90 -13.37
N ILE A 121 -2.90 -15.15 -13.96
CA ILE A 121 -2.61 -14.07 -14.92
C ILE A 121 -1.65 -13.01 -14.36
N PHE A 122 -1.55 -12.86 -13.04
CA PHE A 122 -0.57 -11.94 -12.44
C PHE A 122 0.88 -12.39 -12.68
N LEU A 123 1.11 -13.69 -12.88
CA LEU A 123 2.44 -14.25 -13.13
C LEU A 123 2.99 -13.84 -14.49
N ASP A 124 2.13 -13.53 -15.47
CA ASP A 124 2.55 -13.05 -16.80
C ASP A 124 3.27 -11.69 -16.74
N SER A 125 3.05 -10.93 -15.66
CA SER A 125 3.68 -9.62 -15.41
C SER A 125 4.90 -9.69 -14.49
N VAL A 126 5.26 -10.87 -13.98
CA VAL A 126 6.50 -11.09 -13.22
C VAL A 126 7.66 -11.19 -14.20
N ALA A 127 8.69 -10.37 -14.00
CA ALA A 127 9.81 -10.34 -14.93
C ALA A 127 10.65 -11.63 -14.83
N PRO A 128 11.31 -12.08 -15.92
CA PRO A 128 12.09 -13.32 -15.91
C PRO A 128 13.25 -13.34 -14.89
N SER A 129 13.73 -12.18 -14.46
CA SER A 129 14.81 -12.04 -13.46
C SER A 129 14.31 -12.02 -12.01
N GLU A 130 12.99 -12.03 -11.81
CA GLU A 130 12.36 -11.94 -10.49
C GLU A 130 12.01 -13.33 -9.95
N THR A 131 12.01 -13.47 -8.64
CA THR A 131 11.51 -14.68 -7.97
C THR A 131 10.09 -14.45 -7.47
N PHE A 132 9.18 -15.38 -7.74
CA PHE A 132 7.84 -15.35 -7.18
C PHE A 132 7.76 -16.17 -5.88
N ARG A 133 7.29 -15.56 -4.80
CA ARG A 133 6.93 -16.24 -3.55
C ARG A 133 5.42 -16.19 -3.35
N ASN A 134 4.78 -17.33 -3.55
CA ASN A 134 3.37 -17.50 -3.21
C ASN A 134 3.18 -17.53 -1.69
N THR A 135 2.32 -16.66 -1.16
CA THR A 135 2.06 -16.57 0.28
C THR A 135 0.91 -17.47 0.75
N TYR A 136 0.21 -18.16 -0.15
CA TYR A 136 -0.91 -19.05 0.22
C TYR A 136 -0.51 -20.03 1.35
N PRO A 137 -1.34 -20.21 2.42
CA PRO A 137 -2.68 -19.65 2.62
C PRO A 137 -2.71 -18.27 3.31
N ILE A 138 -1.55 -17.65 3.55
CA ILE A 138 -1.46 -16.31 4.13
C ILE A 138 -1.91 -15.28 3.08
N GLN A 139 -3.06 -14.68 3.32
CA GLN A 139 -3.52 -13.54 2.54
C GLN A 139 -2.57 -12.36 2.78
N PHE A 140 -2.03 -11.80 1.70
CA PHE A 140 -1.14 -10.64 1.76
C PHE A 140 -1.81 -9.40 1.18
N ILE A 141 -2.15 -9.38 -0.11
CA ILE A 141 -2.90 -8.26 -0.71
C ILE A 141 -4.28 -8.76 -1.09
N GLY A 142 -5.28 -8.31 -0.32
CA GLY A 142 -6.66 -8.62 -0.58
C GLY A 142 -7.36 -7.56 -1.43
N LEU A 143 -8.42 -8.00 -2.11
CA LEU A 143 -9.35 -7.16 -2.84
C LEU A 143 -10.78 -7.49 -2.39
N GLY A 144 -11.56 -6.44 -2.15
CA GLY A 144 -12.98 -6.53 -1.88
C GLY A 144 -13.76 -5.74 -2.91
N ILE A 145 -14.87 -6.29 -3.40
CA ILE A 145 -15.83 -5.57 -4.25
C ILE A 145 -17.24 -5.82 -3.74
N ASN A 146 -18.00 -4.75 -3.50
CA ASN A 146 -19.32 -4.79 -2.92
C ASN A 146 -20.30 -3.96 -3.75
N ARG A 147 -21.54 -4.44 -3.87
CA ARG A 147 -22.68 -3.66 -4.39
C ARG A 147 -23.65 -3.44 -3.23
N ASP A 148 -23.62 -2.24 -2.67
CA ASP A 148 -24.45 -1.90 -1.49
C ASP A 148 -25.93 -1.84 -1.84
N ALA A 149 -26.26 -1.31 -3.01
CA ALA A 149 -27.61 -1.16 -3.50
C ALA A 149 -27.66 -1.13 -5.04
N GLY A 150 -28.86 -1.07 -5.59
CA GLY A 150 -29.06 -0.92 -7.02
C GLY A 150 -28.98 -2.21 -7.81
N SER A 151 -29.18 -2.05 -9.11
CA SER A 151 -29.29 -3.13 -10.11
C SER A 151 -28.47 -2.79 -11.36
N TYR A 152 -27.43 -1.98 -11.21
CA TYR A 152 -26.61 -1.57 -12.35
C TYR A 152 -25.79 -2.74 -12.87
N GLU A 153 -25.87 -2.93 -14.19
CA GLU A 153 -25.02 -3.82 -14.96
C GLU A 153 -24.31 -3.02 -16.06
N GLY A 154 -23.07 -3.34 -16.34
CA GLY A 154 -22.21 -2.62 -17.27
C GLY A 154 -20.88 -2.17 -16.65
N PRO A 155 -20.13 -1.33 -17.37
CA PRO A 155 -18.77 -0.98 -16.97
C PRO A 155 -18.74 -0.05 -15.75
N ALA A 156 -17.86 -0.38 -14.82
CA ALA A 156 -17.41 0.47 -13.72
C ALA A 156 -15.90 0.69 -13.84
N VAL A 157 -15.43 1.86 -13.37
CA VAL A 157 -14.03 2.23 -13.38
C VAL A 157 -13.64 2.59 -11.96
N PHE A 158 -12.51 2.04 -11.50
CA PHE A 158 -11.96 2.30 -10.18
C PHE A 158 -10.57 2.89 -10.33
N ASP A 159 -10.41 4.15 -9.91
CA ASP A 159 -9.10 4.78 -9.82
C ASP A 159 -8.53 4.53 -8.43
N VAL A 160 -7.36 3.88 -8.38
CA VAL A 160 -6.73 3.43 -7.15
C VAL A 160 -5.40 4.14 -6.94
N ILE A 161 -5.21 4.62 -5.72
CA ILE A 161 -3.95 5.17 -5.22
C ILE A 161 -3.45 4.24 -4.14
N MET A 162 -2.31 3.61 -4.36
CA MET A 162 -1.58 2.86 -3.33
C MET A 162 -0.41 3.70 -2.84
N GLN A 163 -0.33 3.93 -1.53
CA GLN A 163 0.83 4.57 -0.90
C GLN A 163 1.52 3.58 0.02
N MET A 164 2.85 3.48 -0.04
CA MET A 164 3.63 2.61 0.83
C MET A 164 5.08 3.09 0.88
N GLY A 165 5.64 3.19 2.09
CA GLY A 165 7.05 3.51 2.30
C GLY A 165 7.48 4.86 1.72
N GLY A 166 6.58 5.86 1.74
CA GLY A 166 6.83 7.18 1.15
C GLY A 166 6.80 7.23 -0.38
N ARG A 167 6.32 6.17 -1.04
CA ARG A 167 6.10 6.09 -2.49
C ARG A 167 4.62 5.91 -2.80
N VAL A 168 4.26 6.16 -4.05
CA VAL A 168 2.88 6.08 -4.52
C VAL A 168 2.81 5.39 -5.88
N ALA A 169 1.80 4.56 -6.09
CA ALA A 169 1.42 4.02 -7.39
C ALA A 169 -0.04 4.39 -7.69
N PHE A 170 -0.31 4.73 -8.95
CA PHE A 170 -1.63 5.09 -9.45
C PHE A 170 -2.01 4.12 -10.55
N PHE A 171 -3.18 3.50 -10.42
CA PHE A 171 -3.66 2.54 -11.41
C PHE A 171 -5.18 2.55 -11.50
N THR A 172 -5.69 2.14 -12.66
CA THR A 172 -7.12 2.07 -12.94
C THR A 172 -7.52 0.64 -13.19
N ILE A 173 -8.64 0.22 -12.60
CA ILE A 173 -9.26 -1.08 -12.82
C ILE A 173 -10.58 -0.87 -13.53
N HIS A 174 -10.75 -1.52 -14.67
CA HIS A 174 -12.02 -1.63 -15.36
C HIS A 174 -12.75 -2.89 -14.85
N ALA A 175 -14.04 -2.76 -14.54
CA ALA A 175 -14.85 -3.89 -14.12
C ALA A 175 -16.12 -3.95 -14.96
N ASP A 176 -16.40 -5.10 -15.56
CA ASP A 176 -17.70 -5.38 -16.16
C ASP A 176 -18.60 -6.00 -15.08
N MET A 177 -19.62 -5.24 -14.69
CA MET A 177 -20.47 -5.55 -13.54
C MET A 177 -21.75 -6.24 -13.99
N HIS A 178 -22.09 -7.34 -13.34
CA HIS A 178 -23.28 -8.15 -13.62
C HIS A 178 -24.13 -8.37 -12.36
N LEU A 179 -25.40 -8.71 -12.56
CA LEU A 179 -26.30 -9.15 -11.49
C LEU A 179 -26.37 -10.67 -11.42
N GLY A 180 -26.22 -11.24 -10.23
CA GLY A 180 -26.35 -12.68 -10.03
C GLY A 180 -25.63 -13.21 -8.80
N PRO A 181 -25.39 -14.53 -8.74
CA PRO A 181 -24.52 -15.14 -7.74
C PRO A 181 -23.14 -14.50 -7.75
N HIS A 182 -22.55 -14.32 -6.56
CA HIS A 182 -21.29 -13.62 -6.43
C HIS A 182 -20.16 -14.40 -7.11
N HIS A 183 -19.48 -13.76 -8.07
CA HIS A 183 -18.34 -14.33 -8.78
C HIS A 183 -17.40 -13.22 -9.24
N LEU A 184 -16.09 -13.44 -9.18
CA LEU A 184 -15.07 -12.49 -9.60
C LEU A 184 -14.00 -13.19 -10.43
N THR A 185 -13.86 -12.76 -11.68
CA THR A 185 -12.84 -13.24 -12.61
C THR A 185 -11.86 -12.14 -12.94
N TYR A 186 -10.56 -12.47 -12.87
CA TYR A 186 -9.50 -11.60 -13.38
C TYR A 186 -9.32 -11.88 -14.88
N VAL A 187 -9.46 -10.84 -15.71
CA VAL A 187 -9.40 -10.99 -17.18
C VAL A 187 -8.04 -10.54 -17.70
N GLU A 188 -7.54 -9.40 -17.21
CA GLU A 188 -6.25 -8.85 -17.58
C GLU A 188 -5.52 -8.30 -16.36
N ALA A 189 -4.19 -8.29 -16.43
CA ALA A 189 -3.32 -7.76 -15.40
C ALA A 189 -2.36 -6.71 -15.98
N GLN A 190 -1.96 -5.77 -15.14
CA GLN A 190 -0.97 -4.76 -15.44
C GLN A 190 0.04 -4.64 -14.30
N ARG A 191 1.26 -4.25 -14.66
CA ARG A 191 2.32 -3.90 -13.73
C ARG A 191 2.48 -2.39 -13.65
N VAL A 192 2.49 -1.87 -12.43
CA VAL A 192 2.54 -0.43 -12.18
C VAL A 192 3.66 -0.11 -11.21
N SER A 193 4.61 0.70 -11.67
CA SER A 193 5.73 1.14 -10.84
C SER A 193 5.36 2.28 -9.92
N SER A 194 5.87 2.21 -8.68
CA SER A 194 5.75 3.33 -7.75
C SER A 194 6.70 4.47 -8.11
N VAL A 195 6.23 5.69 -7.89
CA VAL A 195 7.02 6.92 -7.97
C VAL A 195 7.23 7.49 -6.56
N PRO A 196 8.26 8.34 -6.35
CA PRO A 196 8.39 9.05 -5.07
C PRO A 196 7.10 9.81 -4.74
N GLY A 197 6.59 9.63 -3.52
CA GLY A 197 5.45 10.40 -3.05
C GLY A 197 5.83 11.87 -2.88
N ALA A 198 4.85 12.76 -2.98
CA ALA A 198 5.06 14.17 -2.62
C ALA A 198 5.51 14.22 -1.15
N THR A 199 6.79 14.52 -0.92
CA THR A 199 7.26 14.82 0.43
C THR A 199 6.54 16.08 0.85
N ALA A 200 5.81 16.05 1.96
CA ALA A 200 5.31 17.28 2.57
C ALA A 200 6.51 18.22 2.68
N ALA A 201 6.50 19.33 1.93
CA ALA A 201 7.57 20.30 1.95
C ALA A 201 7.73 20.72 3.40
N ARG A 202 8.79 20.26 4.05
CA ARG A 202 9.12 20.68 5.41
C ARG A 202 9.16 22.20 5.33
N PRO A 203 8.36 22.95 6.10
CA PRO A 203 8.54 24.39 6.16
C PRO A 203 10.00 24.58 6.55
N THR A 204 10.81 25.09 5.62
CA THR A 204 12.17 25.48 5.94
C THR A 204 12.07 26.47 7.09
N THR A 205 13.06 26.50 7.98
CA THR A 205 13.13 27.49 9.06
C THR A 205 12.85 28.89 8.53
N TRP A 206 13.29 29.20 7.30
CA TRP A 206 12.93 30.43 6.57
C TRP A 206 11.43 30.61 6.27
N GLY A 207 10.70 29.57 5.85
CA GLY A 207 9.25 29.62 5.63
C GLY A 207 8.44 29.79 6.92
N ALA A 208 8.90 29.19 8.03
CA ALA A 208 8.31 29.39 9.36
C ALA A 208 8.59 30.79 9.91
N ILE A 209 9.82 31.29 9.73
CA ILE A 209 10.21 32.66 10.11
C ILE A 209 9.37 33.69 9.35
N LYS A 210 9.15 33.55 8.04
CA LYS A 210 8.32 34.49 7.27
C LYS A 210 6.86 34.57 7.74
N LYS A 211 6.31 33.52 8.36
CA LYS A 211 4.96 33.55 8.95
C LYS A 211 4.89 34.30 10.27
N LEU A 212 6.02 34.49 10.98
CA LEU A 212 6.08 35.24 12.23
C LEU A 212 6.22 36.76 12.03
N TYR A 213 6.54 37.22 10.81
CA TYR A 213 6.67 38.64 10.45
C TYR A 213 5.51 39.13 9.57
N ARG A 214 4.35 38.47 9.60
CA ARG A 214 3.10 38.93 8.99
C ARG A 214 2.07 39.21 10.06
#